data_AF-A0A126NRP3-F1
#
_entry.id   AF-A0A126NRP3-F1
#
_cell.length_a   1.000
_cell.length_b   1.000
_cell.length_c   1.000
_cell.angle_alpha   90.00
_cell.angle_beta   90.00
_cell.angle_gamma   90.00
#
_symmetry.space_group_name_H-M   'P 1'
#
loop_
_entity.id
_entity.type
_entity.pdbx_description
1 polymer ?
#
loop_
_entity_poly.entity_id
_entity_poly.type
_entity_poly.pdbx_seq_one_letter_code
_entity_poly.pdbx_strand_id
1 'polypeptide(L)'
;MTATMHSNQPLAVATVAGITFDFAAIMRRAHHEARFALQLSRARREPASARHATMSRFLKKAWLAAKAEAFCLRRAAEQEVSTRAYLAARAAEAVSLAASFGDDPDAIRWEIERENYRQHFNPARADALRAALSSMGA
;
A
#
# COMPACT_ATOMS: atom_id res chain seq x y z
N MET A 1 -11.65 -30.33 -11.50
CA MET A 1 -10.37 -30.28 -10.75
C MET A 1 -10.03 -28.81 -10.50
N THR A 2 -10.60 -28.24 -9.43
CA THR A 2 -10.28 -26.89 -8.96
C THR A 2 -8.92 -26.94 -8.28
N ALA A 3 -7.90 -26.39 -8.93
CA ALA A 3 -6.60 -26.17 -8.31
C ALA A 3 -6.80 -25.15 -7.20
N THR A 4 -6.95 -25.62 -5.96
CA THR A 4 -6.85 -24.79 -4.77
C THR A 4 -5.44 -24.24 -4.75
N MET A 5 -5.26 -23.03 -5.30
CA MET A 5 -4.07 -22.22 -5.10
C MET A 5 -3.86 -22.18 -3.59
N HIS A 6 -2.90 -22.97 -3.10
CA HIS A 6 -2.50 -22.93 -1.70
C HIS A 6 -2.06 -21.49 -1.46
N SER A 7 -2.92 -20.78 -0.74
CA SER A 7 -2.84 -19.36 -0.51
C SER A 7 -1.40 -19.01 -0.15
N ASN A 8 -0.82 -18.06 -0.89
CA ASN A 8 0.48 -17.47 -0.58
C ASN A 8 0.31 -16.72 0.74
N GLN A 9 0.44 -17.44 1.87
CA GLN A 9 0.26 -16.85 3.19
C GLN A 9 1.28 -15.72 3.35
N PRO A 10 0.86 -14.55 3.83
CA PRO A 10 1.75 -13.42 4.00
C PRO A 10 2.86 -13.79 4.99
N LEU A 11 4.11 -13.44 4.66
CA LEU A 11 5.26 -13.70 5.53
C LEU A 11 5.49 -12.56 6.52
N ALA A 12 4.96 -11.39 6.20
CA ALA A 12 4.96 -10.22 7.03
C ALA A 12 3.57 -9.57 7.00
N VAL A 13 3.14 -9.03 8.14
CA VAL A 13 1.84 -8.36 8.26
C VAL A 13 2.05 -6.98 8.86
N ALA A 14 1.42 -5.98 8.23
CA ALA A 14 1.35 -4.63 8.76
C ALA A 14 0.35 -4.58 9.92
N THR A 15 0.77 -4.00 11.03
CA THR A 15 -0.04 -3.76 12.23
C THR A 15 -0.01 -2.28 12.56
N VAL A 16 -0.88 -1.84 13.47
CA VAL A 16 -0.92 -0.44 13.92
C VAL A 16 0.42 0.02 14.50
N ALA A 17 1.18 -0.89 15.14
CA ALA A 17 2.46 -0.59 15.79
C ALA A 17 3.69 -0.82 14.90
N GLY A 18 3.52 -1.27 13.65
CA GLY A 18 4.63 -1.60 12.75
C GLY A 18 4.46 -2.92 12.03
N ILE A 19 5.57 -3.55 11.65
CA ILE A 19 5.55 -4.80 10.86
C ILE A 19 5.90 -5.98 11.73
N THR A 20 5.08 -7.03 11.63
CA THR A 20 5.31 -8.31 12.31
C THR A 20 5.63 -9.40 11.29
N PHE A 21 6.53 -10.31 11.64
CA PHE A 21 6.91 -11.44 10.78
C PHE A 21 6.21 -12.71 11.26
N ASP A 22 5.53 -13.43 10.37
CA ASP A 22 4.98 -14.76 10.68
C ASP A 22 6.08 -15.81 10.47
N PHE A 23 6.80 -16.12 11.55
CA PHE A 23 7.83 -17.14 11.55
C PHE A 23 7.30 -18.51 11.10
N ALA A 24 6.07 -18.87 11.46
CA ALA A 24 5.50 -20.15 11.09
C ALA A 24 5.22 -20.21 9.59
N ALA A 25 4.74 -19.12 8.98
CA ALA A 25 4.58 -19.03 7.52
C ALA A 25 5.93 -19.11 6.79
N ILE A 26 6.96 -18.42 7.29
CA ILE A 26 8.32 -18.47 6.73
C ILE A 26 8.88 -19.89 6.77
N MET A 27 8.72 -20.59 7.90
CA MET A 27 9.15 -21.98 8.06
C MET A 27 8.36 -22.93 7.14
N ARG A 28 7.04 -22.77 7.04
CA ARG A 28 6.20 -23.54 6.11
C ARG A 28 6.64 -23.37 4.67
N ARG A 29 6.89 -22.13 4.24
CA ARG A 29 7.37 -21.81 2.88
C ARG A 29 8.73 -22.42 2.60
N ALA A 30 9.69 -22.24 3.51
CA ALA A 30 11.02 -22.83 3.39
C ALA A 30 10.95 -24.35 3.24
N HIS A 31 10.14 -25.02 4.08
CA HIS A 31 9.97 -26.47 4.01
C HIS A 31 9.28 -26.92 2.71
N HIS A 32 8.24 -26.22 2.29
CA HIS A 32 7.51 -26.53 1.05
C HIS A 32 8.45 -26.45 -0.17
N GLU A 33 9.24 -25.37 -0.27
CA GLU A 33 10.20 -25.18 -1.37
C GLU A 33 11.38 -26.17 -1.29
N ALA A 34 11.83 -26.53 -0.09
CA ALA A 34 12.93 -27.48 0.12
C ALA A 34 12.54 -28.95 -0.09
N ARG A 35 11.24 -29.27 -0.13
CA ARG A 35 10.73 -30.65 -0.03
C ARG A 35 11.38 -31.60 -1.04
N PHE A 36 11.46 -31.20 -2.30
CA PHE A 36 12.04 -32.04 -3.35
C PHE A 36 13.55 -32.24 -3.18
N ALA A 37 14.28 -31.17 -2.85
CA ALA A 37 15.72 -31.25 -2.62
C ALA A 37 16.05 -32.16 -1.42
N LEU A 38 15.24 -32.11 -0.36
CA LEU A 38 15.38 -33.00 0.80
C LEU A 38 15.06 -34.46 0.46
N GLN A 39 14.02 -34.71 -0.33
CA GLN A 39 13.68 -36.06 -0.79
C GLN A 39 14.82 -36.65 -1.63
N LEU A 40 15.38 -35.87 -2.55
CA LEU A 40 16.50 -36.29 -3.38
C LEU A 40 17.77 -36.58 -2.55
N SER A 41 18.08 -35.70 -1.61
CA SER A 41 19.21 -35.87 -0.68
C SER A 41 19.08 -37.15 0.14
N ARG A 42 17.86 -37.48 0.60
CA ARG A 42 17.57 -38.76 1.27
C ARG A 42 17.72 -39.97 0.34
N ALA A 43 17.21 -39.90 -0.89
CA ALA A 43 17.34 -40.97 -1.88
C ALA A 43 18.81 -41.25 -2.23
N ARG A 44 19.63 -40.20 -2.31
CA ARG A 44 21.08 -40.27 -2.53
C ARG A 44 21.90 -40.64 -1.29
N ARG A 45 21.25 -40.85 -0.14
CA ARG A 45 21.89 -41.14 1.15
C ARG A 45 22.96 -40.11 1.54
N GLU A 46 22.72 -38.85 1.20
CA GLU A 46 23.61 -37.77 1.57
C GLU A 46 23.67 -37.58 3.10
N PRO A 47 24.81 -37.12 3.64
CA PRO A 47 24.98 -36.92 5.07
C PRO A 47 23.98 -35.87 5.62
N ALA A 48 23.75 -35.91 6.93
CA ALA A 48 22.87 -34.95 7.60
C ALA A 48 23.28 -33.48 7.36
N SER A 49 24.59 -33.20 7.24
CA SER A 49 25.13 -31.88 6.95
C SER A 49 24.63 -31.30 5.62
N ALA A 50 24.53 -32.11 4.56
CA ALA A 50 24.03 -31.68 3.25
C ALA A 50 22.53 -31.33 3.29
N ARG A 51 21.75 -32.11 4.05
CA ARG A 51 20.32 -31.84 4.30
C ARG A 51 20.11 -30.54 5.08
N HIS A 52 20.93 -30.30 6.11
CA HIS A 52 20.92 -29.04 6.86
C HIS A 52 21.33 -27.84 5.99
N ALA A 53 22.35 -27.98 5.15
CA ALA A 53 22.74 -26.93 4.20
C ALA A 53 21.60 -26.61 3.21
N THR A 54 20.91 -27.65 2.72
CA THR A 54 19.72 -27.49 1.88
C THR A 54 18.64 -26.69 2.60
N MET A 55 18.25 -27.11 3.81
CA MET A 55 17.23 -26.41 4.58
C MET A 55 17.64 -24.96 4.90
N SER A 56 18.88 -24.74 5.32
CA SER A 56 19.43 -23.40 5.61
C SER A 56 19.32 -22.47 4.40
N ARG A 57 19.62 -22.98 3.19
CA ARG A 57 19.48 -22.20 1.95
C ARG A 57 18.04 -21.76 1.71
N PHE A 58 17.07 -22.68 1.84
CA PHE A 58 15.66 -22.35 1.62
C PHE A 58 15.09 -21.45 2.73
N LEU A 59 15.56 -21.59 3.97
CA LEU A 59 15.19 -20.68 5.05
C LEU A 59 15.69 -19.25 4.78
N LYS A 60 16.95 -19.09 4.36
CA LYS A 60 17.51 -17.80 3.95
C LYS A 60 16.69 -17.17 2.82
N LYS A 61 16.31 -17.97 1.81
CA LYS A 61 15.46 -17.52 0.71
C LYS A 61 14.09 -17.05 1.19
N ALA A 62 13.40 -17.81 2.04
CA ALA A 62 12.10 -17.44 2.59
C ALA A 62 12.18 -16.18 3.47
N TRP A 63 13.26 -16.04 4.26
CA TRP A 63 13.52 -14.86 5.07
C TRP A 63 13.75 -13.59 4.23
N LEU A 64 14.49 -13.70 3.11
CA LEU A 64 14.66 -12.59 2.18
C LEU A 64 13.32 -12.16 1.55
N ALA A 65 12.47 -13.12 1.19
CA ALA A 65 11.13 -12.82 0.70
C ALA A 65 10.28 -12.08 1.74
N ALA A 66 10.32 -12.52 3.01
CA ALA A 66 9.62 -11.87 4.11
C ALA A 66 10.10 -10.42 4.32
N LYS A 67 11.41 -10.18 4.24
CA LYS A 67 11.98 -8.83 4.32
C LYS A 67 11.55 -7.94 3.16
N ALA A 68 11.50 -8.47 1.94
CA ALA A 68 11.02 -7.71 0.78
C ALA A 68 9.54 -7.34 0.93
N GLU A 69 8.71 -8.26 1.39
CA GLU A 69 7.29 -8.02 1.68
C GLU A 69 7.12 -6.93 2.76
N ALA A 70 7.86 -7.05 3.87
CA ALA A 70 7.89 -6.03 4.92
C ALA A 70 8.29 -4.64 4.38
N PHE A 71 9.32 -4.59 3.53
CA PHE A 71 9.74 -3.32 2.92
C PHE A 71 8.63 -2.69 2.06
N CYS A 72 7.93 -3.49 1.26
CA CYS A 72 6.80 -3.03 0.45
C CYS A 72 5.65 -2.53 1.33
N LEU A 73 5.29 -3.25 2.39
CA LEU A 73 4.25 -2.84 3.33
C LEU A 73 4.58 -1.52 4.01
N ARG A 74 5.84 -1.32 4.42
CA ARG A 74 6.28 -0.05 4.99
C ARG A 74 6.11 1.11 4.02
N ARG A 75 6.58 0.94 2.78
CA ARG A 75 6.45 1.98 1.74
C ARG A 75 5.00 2.32 1.46
N ALA A 76 4.12 1.32 1.40
CA ALA A 76 2.69 1.54 1.20
C ALA A 76 2.08 2.36 2.35
N ALA A 77 2.43 2.05 3.60
CA ALA A 77 1.97 2.80 4.77
C ALA A 77 2.48 4.26 4.76
N GLU A 78 3.75 4.48 4.41
CA GLU A 78 4.32 5.83 4.28
C GLU A 78 3.62 6.66 3.19
N GLN A 79 3.30 6.03 2.04
CA GLN A 79 2.53 6.65 0.96
C GLN A 79 1.11 6.99 1.40
N GLU A 80 0.44 6.08 2.10
CA GLU A 80 -0.92 6.32 2.60
C GLU A 80 -0.97 7.51 3.57
N VAL A 81 -0.02 7.61 4.50
CA VAL A 81 0.08 8.77 5.40
C VAL A 81 0.28 10.07 4.62
N SER A 82 1.16 10.05 3.62
CA SER A 82 1.40 11.21 2.75
C SER A 82 0.15 11.61 1.97
N THR A 83 -0.57 10.64 1.39
CA THR A 83 -1.83 10.87 0.67
C THR A 83 -2.89 11.43 1.60
N ARG A 84 -3.04 10.88 2.81
CA ARG A 84 -4.00 11.42 3.80
C ARG A 84 -3.66 12.85 4.20
N ALA A 85 -2.39 13.16 4.43
CA ALA A 85 -1.95 14.52 4.76
C ALA A 85 -2.22 15.50 3.61
N TYR A 86 -1.95 15.09 2.37
CA TYR A 86 -2.23 15.88 1.18
C TYR A 86 -3.74 16.16 1.03
N LEU A 87 -4.57 15.13 1.16
CA LEU A 87 -6.04 15.29 1.08
C LEU A 87 -6.58 16.17 2.21
N ALA A 88 -6.06 16.03 3.43
CA ALA A 88 -6.43 16.89 4.55
C ALA A 88 -6.07 18.36 4.31
N ALA A 89 -4.88 18.64 3.77
CA ALA A 89 -4.47 19.99 3.39
C ALA A 89 -5.38 20.56 2.28
N ARG A 90 -5.68 19.78 1.25
CA ARG A 90 -6.61 20.18 0.17
C ARG A 90 -8.03 20.45 0.68
N ALA A 91 -8.51 19.65 1.63
CA ALA A 91 -9.81 19.90 2.27
C ALA A 91 -9.79 21.20 3.09
N ALA A 92 -8.73 21.47 3.84
CA ALA A 92 -8.58 22.71 4.59
C ALA A 92 -8.51 23.94 3.66
N GLU A 93 -7.80 23.84 2.54
CA GLU A 93 -7.77 24.89 1.50
C GLU A 93 -9.16 25.16 0.93
N ALA A 94 -9.94 24.11 0.65
CA ALA A 94 -11.30 24.24 0.13
C ALA A 94 -12.23 24.98 1.11
N VAL A 95 -12.16 24.64 2.40
CA VAL A 95 -12.93 25.31 3.47
C VAL A 95 -12.48 26.76 3.63
N SER A 96 -11.17 27.02 3.62
CA SER A 96 -10.63 28.40 3.68
C SER A 96 -11.09 29.25 2.48
N LEU A 97 -11.13 28.65 1.29
CA LEU A 97 -11.62 29.31 0.09
C LEU A 97 -13.13 29.62 0.22
N ALA A 98 -13.95 28.67 0.67
CA ALA A 98 -15.36 28.90 0.93
C ALA A 98 -15.58 30.07 1.90
N ALA A 99 -14.83 30.10 3.00
CA ALA A 99 -14.89 31.18 3.98
C ALA A 99 -14.48 32.54 3.38
N SER A 100 -13.56 32.59 2.41
CA SER A 100 -13.19 33.83 1.72
C SER A 100 -14.32 34.43 0.87
N PHE A 101 -15.29 33.61 0.46
CA PHE A 101 -16.55 34.03 -0.18
C PHE A 101 -17.68 34.20 0.85
N GLY A 102 -17.38 34.22 2.15
CA GLY A 102 -18.38 34.34 3.21
C GLY A 102 -19.27 33.11 3.38
N ASP A 103 -18.79 31.93 2.96
CA ASP A 103 -19.56 30.69 2.93
C ASP A 103 -20.87 30.79 2.13
N ASP A 104 -20.88 31.63 1.09
CA ASP A 104 -21.99 31.79 0.16
C ASP A 104 -21.79 30.90 -1.10
N PRO A 105 -22.60 29.82 -1.28
CA PRO A 105 -22.45 28.93 -2.41
C PRO A 105 -22.80 29.60 -3.74
N ASP A 106 -23.68 30.61 -3.75
CA ASP A 106 -24.06 31.29 -4.99
C ASP A 106 -22.94 32.25 -5.46
N ALA A 107 -22.24 32.89 -4.51
CA ALA A 107 -21.04 33.68 -4.82
C ALA A 107 -19.93 32.84 -5.47
N ILE A 108 -19.72 31.60 -4.98
CA ILE A 108 -18.72 30.69 -5.55
C ILE A 108 -19.17 30.18 -6.93
N ARG A 109 -20.45 29.84 -7.11
CA ARG A 109 -21.00 29.44 -8.43
C ARG A 109 -20.82 30.54 -9.47
N TRP A 110 -21.10 31.79 -9.09
CA TRP A 110 -20.90 32.95 -9.95
C TRP A 110 -19.42 33.14 -10.33
N GLU A 111 -18.49 32.96 -9.39
CA GLU A 111 -17.06 33.04 -9.68
C GLU A 111 -16.58 31.88 -10.59
N ILE A 112 -17.17 30.68 -10.49
CA ILE A 112 -16.90 29.57 -11.42
C ILE A 112 -17.36 29.94 -12.84
N GLU A 113 -18.57 30.47 -12.99
CA GLU A 113 -19.07 30.92 -14.29
C GLU A 113 -18.17 32.00 -14.87
N ARG A 114 -17.79 32.99 -14.06
CA ARG A 114 -16.85 34.03 -14.45
C ARG A 114 -15.50 33.47 -14.88
N GLU A 115 -14.97 32.46 -14.20
CA GLU A 115 -13.71 31.80 -14.57
C GLU A 115 -13.83 31.09 -15.92
N ASN A 116 -14.97 30.45 -16.22
CA ASN A 116 -15.22 29.78 -17.49
C ASN A 116 -15.27 30.74 -18.69
N TYR A 117 -15.65 32.00 -18.47
CA TYR A 117 -15.69 33.03 -19.50
C TYR A 117 -14.41 33.88 -19.60
N ARG A 118 -13.36 33.58 -18.82
CA ARG A 118 -12.09 34.28 -18.95
C ARG A 118 -11.39 33.96 -20.28
N GLN A 119 -10.72 34.98 -20.81
CA GLN A 119 -9.85 34.84 -21.99
C GLN A 119 -8.74 33.80 -21.78
N HIS A 120 -8.25 33.66 -20.55
CA HIS A 120 -7.32 32.62 -20.13
C HIS A 120 -7.94 31.80 -19.00
N PHE A 121 -8.59 30.71 -19.37
CA PHE A 121 -9.20 29.78 -18.43
C PHE A 121 -8.15 29.15 -17.51
N ASN A 122 -8.37 29.22 -16.20
CA ASN A 122 -7.54 28.55 -15.21
C ASN A 122 -8.26 27.31 -14.64
N PRO A 123 -7.94 26.09 -15.14
CA PRO A 123 -8.59 24.86 -14.69
C PRO A 123 -8.36 24.60 -13.19
N ALA A 124 -7.17 24.91 -12.67
CA ALA A 124 -6.86 24.69 -11.26
C ALA A 124 -7.70 25.58 -10.33
N ARG A 125 -7.99 26.81 -10.74
CA ARG A 125 -8.88 27.73 -10.01
C ARG A 125 -10.33 27.25 -10.04
N ALA A 126 -10.82 26.84 -11.21
CA ALA A 126 -12.16 26.27 -11.34
C ALA A 126 -12.34 25.02 -10.47
N ASP A 127 -11.35 24.13 -10.43
CA ASP A 127 -11.37 22.94 -9.58
C ASP A 127 -11.29 23.27 -8.09
N ALA A 128 -10.53 24.30 -7.69
CA ALA A 128 -10.52 24.77 -6.31
C ALA A 128 -11.88 25.32 -5.87
N LEU A 129 -12.55 26.10 -6.73
CA LEU A 129 -13.90 26.63 -6.46
C LEU A 129 -14.94 25.51 -6.38
N ARG A 130 -14.87 24.50 -7.26
CA ARG A 130 -15.75 23.31 -7.19
C ARG A 130 -15.52 22.52 -5.91
N ALA A 131 -14.26 22.38 -5.48
CA ALA A 131 -13.93 21.71 -4.22
C ALA A 131 -14.47 22.49 -3.01
N ALA A 132 -14.40 23.83 -3.02
CA ALA A 132 -15.01 24.68 -2.00
C ALA A 132 -16.53 24.47 -1.92
N LEU A 133 -17.24 24.49 -3.06
CA LEU A 133 -18.68 24.18 -3.11
C LEU A 133 -18.99 22.79 -2.53
N SER A 134 -18.23 21.79 -2.95
CA SER A 134 -18.39 20.41 -2.47
C SER A 134 -18.18 20.32 -0.95
N SER A 135 -17.25 21.09 -0.39
CA SER A 135 -16.97 21.11 1.05
C SER A 135 -18.10 21.72 1.89
N MET A 136 -18.94 22.56 1.28
CA MET A 136 -20.12 23.16 1.90
C MET A 136 -21.37 22.27 1.76
N GLY A 137 -21.29 21.19 0.98
CA GLY A 137 -22.42 20.30 0.68
C GLY A 137 -23.39 20.85 -0.38
N ALA A 138 -22.92 21.76 -1.24
CA ALA A 138 -23.72 22.51 -2.23
C ALA A 138 -23.50 22.05 -3.69
#